data_AF-A0A2D8BZ01-F1
#
_entry.id   AF-A0A2D8BZ01-F1
#
_cell.length_a   1.000
_cell.length_b   1.000
_cell.length_c   1.000
_cell.angle_alpha   90.00
_cell.angle_beta   90.00
_cell.angle_gamma   90.00
#
_symmetry.space_group_name_H-M   'P 1'
#
loop_
_entity.id
_entity.type
_entity.pdbx_description
1 polymer ?
#
loop_
_entity_poly.entity_id
_entity_poly.type
_entity_poly.pdbx_seq_one_letter_code
_entity_poly.pdbx_strand_id
1 'polypeptide(L)'
;MRAILTALAISFAAATPALAQNNGLPTARQSVVFVKTIAVRGVECDLLERWQGAALYFQAGQEMARFDEAEQLEIATDIELLSSEMTCDDTALVAWTQGAAPNIEREMLPHYLTGYRALAQLPEPPAEFMALTDNAAGLAAVEAKIAGLQAGGGALEGGLDWTQFDARMRTGATAIAAAVAGDESAGFTTQEARRQMVHIADVTLLWLQDQAEDE
;
A
#
# COMPACT_ATOMS: atom_id res chain seq x y z
N MET A 1 -10.24 8.04 -15.49
CA MET A 1 -9.80 9.04 -14.49
C MET A 1 -8.28 8.91 -14.37
N ARG A 2 -7.49 9.91 -14.79
CA ARG A 2 -6.02 9.84 -14.73
C ARG A 2 -5.58 10.01 -13.28
N ALA A 3 -5.11 8.94 -12.64
CA ALA A 3 -4.41 9.03 -11.36
C ALA A 3 -3.06 9.70 -11.61
N ILE A 4 -2.89 10.89 -11.06
CA ILE A 4 -1.60 11.60 -11.03
C ILE A 4 -0.79 10.89 -9.93
N LEU A 5 0.05 9.94 -10.33
CA LEU A 5 1.10 9.39 -9.48
C LEU A 5 2.07 10.53 -9.15
N THR A 6 2.07 10.97 -7.90
CA THR A 6 3.05 11.93 -7.40
C THR A 6 4.38 11.18 -7.26
N ALA A 7 5.31 11.45 -8.17
CA ALA A 7 6.64 10.87 -8.16
C ALA A 7 7.42 11.35 -6.92
N LEU A 8 7.73 10.45 -6.00
CA LEU A 8 8.76 10.66 -4.98
C LEU A 8 10.12 10.67 -5.69
N ALA A 9 10.56 11.85 -6.12
CA ALA A 9 11.89 12.06 -6.65
C ALA A 9 12.89 12.20 -5.49
N ILE A 10 13.49 11.08 -5.07
CA ILE A 10 14.67 11.09 -4.20
C ILE A 10 15.90 11.04 -5.12
N SER A 11 16.74 12.08 -5.08
CA SER A 11 17.97 12.16 -5.87
C SER A 11 18.96 11.06 -5.47
N PHE A 12 19.15 10.08 -6.34
CA PHE A 12 20.21 9.08 -6.23
C PHE A 12 21.51 9.63 -6.81
N ALA A 13 22.52 9.84 -5.97
CA ALA A 13 23.88 10.08 -6.40
C ALA A 13 24.84 9.09 -5.74
N ALA A 14 24.90 7.86 -6.25
CA ALA A 14 26.06 6.96 -6.14
C ALA A 14 25.96 5.75 -7.11
N ALA A 15 26.56 5.93 -8.29
CA ALA A 15 27.20 4.98 -9.22
C ALA A 15 26.83 3.47 -9.22
N THR A 16 26.00 3.08 -10.20
CA THR A 16 26.20 1.86 -11.02
C THR A 16 26.12 2.22 -12.51
N PRO A 17 27.07 1.77 -13.37
CA PRO A 17 27.14 2.21 -14.77
C PRO A 17 26.05 1.63 -15.69
N ALA A 18 25.12 0.81 -15.18
CA ALA A 18 24.00 0.27 -15.97
C ALA A 18 22.76 1.20 -16.03
N LEU A 19 22.72 2.28 -15.24
CA LEU A 19 21.57 3.20 -15.16
C LEU A 19 21.60 4.36 -16.17
N ALA A 20 22.60 4.41 -17.05
CA ALA A 20 22.88 5.61 -17.87
C ALA A 20 21.96 5.84 -19.09
N GLN A 21 20.97 4.98 -19.37
CA GLN A 21 20.12 5.12 -20.57
C GLN A 21 18.79 5.88 -20.36
N ASN A 22 18.38 6.21 -19.13
CA ASN A 22 17.10 6.88 -18.85
C ASN A 22 17.25 8.08 -17.91
N ASN A 23 17.74 9.24 -18.37
CA ASN A 23 17.67 10.55 -17.68
C ASN A 23 17.93 10.59 -16.14
N GLY A 24 18.62 9.59 -15.57
CA GLY A 24 18.79 9.41 -14.12
C GLY A 24 17.55 8.96 -13.32
N LEU A 25 16.40 8.73 -13.94
CA LEU A 25 15.18 8.27 -13.23
C LEU A 25 14.91 6.78 -13.52
N PRO A 26 14.53 5.99 -12.49
CA PRO A 26 14.15 4.60 -12.70
C PRO A 26 12.97 4.46 -13.68
N THR A 27 12.97 3.40 -14.49
CA THR A 27 11.80 3.00 -15.28
C THR A 27 10.67 2.51 -14.36
N ALA A 28 9.45 2.37 -14.89
CA ALA A 28 8.34 1.76 -14.15
C ALA A 28 8.70 0.35 -13.67
N ARG A 29 9.31 -0.47 -14.54
CA ARG A 29 9.82 -1.80 -14.18
C ARG A 29 10.84 -1.74 -13.04
N GLN A 30 11.86 -0.90 -13.18
CA GLN A 30 12.90 -0.73 -12.14
C GLN A 30 12.30 -0.26 -10.81
N SER A 31 11.30 0.62 -10.86
CA SER A 31 10.60 1.10 -9.66
C SER A 31 9.82 -0.02 -8.98
N VAL A 32 9.12 -0.87 -9.73
CA VAL A 32 8.38 -2.02 -9.18
C VAL A 32 9.34 -3.02 -8.54
N VAL A 33 10.41 -3.40 -9.23
CA VAL A 33 11.43 -4.32 -8.68
C VAL A 33 11.99 -3.76 -7.38
N PHE A 34 12.44 -2.51 -7.41
CA PHE A 34 13.02 -1.86 -6.23
C PHE A 34 12.04 -1.78 -5.06
N VAL A 35 10.82 -1.26 -5.25
CA VAL A 35 9.85 -1.10 -4.15
C VAL A 35 9.42 -2.45 -3.59
N LYS A 36 9.21 -3.48 -4.42
CA LYS A 36 8.88 -4.82 -3.91
C LYS A 36 10.04 -5.49 -3.19
N THR A 37 11.28 -5.31 -3.64
CA THR A 37 12.46 -5.78 -2.90
C THR A 37 12.57 -5.08 -1.55
N ILE A 38 12.40 -3.75 -1.49
CA ILE A 38 12.42 -3.01 -0.22
C ILE A 38 11.28 -3.46 0.70
N ALA A 39 10.08 -3.70 0.16
CA ALA A 39 8.94 -4.17 0.94
C ALA A 39 9.22 -5.51 1.64
N VAL A 40 9.92 -6.44 0.96
CA VAL A 40 10.30 -7.75 1.52
C VAL A 40 11.47 -7.60 2.48
N ARG A 41 12.61 -7.06 1.99
CA ARG A 41 13.86 -6.97 2.77
C ARG A 41 13.75 -6.00 3.93
N GLY A 42 12.97 -4.94 3.81
CA GLY A 42 12.73 -4.00 4.90
C GLY A 42 12.06 -4.66 6.10
N VAL A 43 11.10 -5.56 5.88
CA VAL A 43 10.48 -6.34 6.96
C VAL A 43 11.45 -7.39 7.50
N GLU A 44 12.12 -8.16 6.62
CA GLU A 44 13.07 -9.21 7.02
C GLU A 44 14.28 -8.68 7.81
N CYS A 45 14.62 -7.41 7.65
CA CYS A 45 15.72 -6.74 8.32
C CYS A 45 15.27 -5.81 9.45
N ASP A 46 14.00 -5.87 9.88
CA ASP A 46 13.42 -5.03 10.94
C ASP A 46 13.56 -3.51 10.70
N LEU A 47 13.53 -3.09 9.44
CA LEU A 47 13.58 -1.68 9.01
C LEU A 47 12.20 -1.12 8.67
N LEU A 48 11.21 -1.99 8.47
CA LEU A 48 9.81 -1.67 8.23
C LEU A 48 8.93 -2.54 9.12
N GLU A 49 7.84 -1.97 9.61
CA GLU A 49 6.76 -2.75 10.22
C GLU A 49 6.10 -3.67 9.18
N ARG A 50 5.47 -4.75 9.61
CA ARG A 50 4.90 -5.76 8.69
C ARG A 50 3.84 -5.14 7.80
N TRP A 51 3.00 -4.27 8.36
CA TRP A 51 1.97 -3.58 7.57
C TRP A 51 2.57 -2.62 6.54
N GLN A 52 3.71 -1.97 6.83
CA GLN A 52 4.39 -1.06 5.90
C GLN A 52 4.92 -1.83 4.70
N GLY A 53 5.56 -2.97 4.94
CA GLY A 53 6.02 -3.87 3.88
C GLY A 53 4.86 -4.35 3.01
N ALA A 54 3.77 -4.84 3.62
CA ALA A 54 2.59 -5.28 2.88
C ALA A 54 1.97 -4.15 2.03
N ALA A 55 1.85 -2.95 2.60
CA ALA A 55 1.29 -1.78 1.92
C ALA A 55 2.11 -1.40 0.66
N LEU A 56 3.44 -1.34 0.78
CA LEU A 56 4.35 -1.09 -0.34
C LEU A 56 4.28 -2.20 -1.40
N TYR A 57 4.26 -3.46 -0.96
CA TYR A 57 4.20 -4.60 -1.85
C TYR A 57 2.92 -4.57 -2.71
N PHE A 58 1.78 -4.26 -2.10
CA PHE A 58 0.51 -4.12 -2.79
C PHE A 58 0.46 -2.91 -3.71
N GLN A 59 1.00 -1.76 -3.30
CA GLN A 59 1.08 -0.57 -4.16
C GLN A 59 1.90 -0.86 -5.41
N ALA A 60 3.11 -1.43 -5.26
CA ALA A 60 3.93 -1.82 -6.41
C ALA A 60 3.28 -2.95 -7.23
N GLY A 61 2.50 -3.83 -6.61
CA GLY A 61 1.69 -4.85 -7.29
C GLY A 61 0.62 -4.28 -8.22
N GLN A 62 0.04 -3.12 -7.88
CA GLN A 62 -0.92 -2.45 -8.77
C GLN A 62 -0.24 -1.86 -10.02
N GLU A 63 0.97 -1.34 -9.88
CA GLU A 63 1.76 -0.90 -11.03
C GLU A 63 2.21 -2.12 -11.86
N MET A 64 2.65 -3.19 -11.20
CA MET A 64 3.04 -4.44 -11.83
C MET A 64 1.93 -5.06 -12.69
N ALA A 65 0.67 -4.93 -12.27
CA ALA A 65 -0.49 -5.46 -13.00
C ALA A 65 -0.73 -4.80 -14.37
N ARG A 66 -0.01 -3.72 -14.70
CA ARG A 66 -0.08 -3.05 -16.01
C ARG A 66 0.85 -3.66 -17.06
N PHE A 67 1.84 -4.45 -16.64
CA PHE A 67 2.71 -5.18 -17.55
C PHE A 67 2.02 -6.45 -18.04
N ASP A 68 2.49 -7.00 -19.16
CA ASP A 68 2.00 -8.30 -19.62
C ASP A 68 2.51 -9.45 -18.72
N GLU A 69 1.94 -10.64 -18.88
CA GLU A 69 2.23 -11.77 -18.02
C GLU A 69 3.71 -12.22 -18.07
N ALA A 70 4.34 -12.14 -19.25
CA ALA A 70 5.74 -12.50 -19.41
C ALA A 70 6.65 -11.51 -18.67
N GLU A 71 6.39 -10.21 -18.83
CA GLU A 71 7.12 -9.16 -18.11
C GLU A 71 6.90 -9.22 -16.60
N GLN A 72 5.68 -9.54 -16.14
CA GLN A 72 5.40 -9.76 -14.73
C GLN A 72 6.22 -10.92 -14.16
N LEU A 73 6.39 -12.02 -14.90
CA LEU A 73 7.22 -13.14 -14.46
C LEU A 73 8.69 -12.74 -14.34
N GLU A 74 9.23 -12.01 -15.33
CA GLU A 74 10.61 -11.54 -15.27
C GLU A 74 10.83 -10.55 -14.11
N ILE A 75 9.87 -9.66 -13.85
CA ILE A 75 9.91 -8.75 -12.69
C ILE A 75 9.95 -9.55 -11.39
N ALA A 76 9.17 -10.62 -11.27
CA ALA A 76 9.19 -11.47 -10.08
C ALA A 76 10.57 -12.13 -9.89
N THR A 77 11.19 -12.62 -10.96
CA THR A 77 12.56 -13.15 -10.93
C THR A 77 13.58 -12.08 -10.53
N ASP A 78 13.48 -10.86 -11.08
CA ASP A 78 14.35 -9.74 -10.72
C ASP A 78 14.23 -9.38 -9.23
N ILE A 79 13.02 -9.40 -8.67
CA ILE A 79 12.77 -9.16 -7.25
C ILE A 79 13.42 -10.24 -6.40
N GLU A 80 13.28 -11.52 -6.76
CA GLU A 80 13.88 -12.64 -6.03
C GLU A 80 15.41 -12.54 -6.03
N LEU A 81 16.00 -12.30 -7.19
CA LEU A 81 17.44 -12.14 -7.34
C LEU A 81 17.96 -10.98 -6.49
N LEU A 82 17.37 -9.79 -6.66
CA LEU A 82 17.82 -8.60 -5.94
C LEU A 82 17.62 -8.75 -4.42
N SER A 83 16.53 -9.37 -3.99
CA SER A 83 16.29 -9.64 -2.56
C SER A 83 17.32 -10.59 -1.97
N SER A 84 17.77 -11.60 -2.73
CA SER A 84 18.80 -12.53 -2.28
C SER A 84 20.20 -11.91 -2.16
N GLU A 85 20.48 -10.87 -2.95
CA GLU A 85 21.76 -10.16 -2.96
C GLU A 85 21.80 -9.02 -1.93
N MET A 86 20.65 -8.46 -1.58
CA MET A 86 20.54 -7.29 -0.69
C MET A 86 20.65 -7.69 0.79
N THR A 87 21.74 -7.26 1.43
CA THR A 87 21.97 -7.44 2.87
C THR A 87 21.23 -6.40 3.72
N CYS A 88 21.07 -6.65 5.02
CA CYS A 88 20.37 -5.73 5.92
C CYS A 88 21.12 -4.42 6.21
N ASP A 89 22.43 -4.37 5.92
CA ASP A 89 23.27 -3.19 5.99
C ASP A 89 23.43 -2.47 4.64
N ASP A 90 22.70 -2.90 3.60
CA ASP A 90 22.69 -2.23 2.31
C ASP A 90 22.28 -0.76 2.47
N THR A 91 23.13 0.14 1.98
CA THR A 91 22.96 1.58 2.19
C THR A 91 21.69 2.11 1.51
N ALA A 92 21.29 1.55 0.36
CA ALA A 92 20.09 1.96 -0.33
C ALA A 92 18.84 1.51 0.43
N LEU A 93 18.83 0.27 0.94
CA LEU A 93 17.74 -0.26 1.78
C LEU A 93 17.55 0.60 3.04
N VAL A 94 18.62 0.82 3.81
CA VAL A 94 18.55 1.59 5.08
C VAL A 94 18.15 3.04 4.83
N ALA A 95 18.79 3.71 3.86
CA ALA A 95 18.50 5.13 3.61
C ALA A 95 17.08 5.34 3.06
N TRP A 96 16.60 4.44 2.19
CA TRP A 96 15.26 4.55 1.63
C TRP A 96 14.20 4.32 2.70
N THR A 97 14.33 3.26 3.50
CA THR A 97 13.34 2.92 4.55
C THR A 97 13.23 4.02 5.60
N GLN A 98 14.36 4.55 6.07
CA GLN A 98 14.38 5.68 7.02
C GLN A 98 13.74 6.96 6.44
N GLY A 99 14.00 7.25 5.17
CA GLY A 99 13.41 8.41 4.50
C GLY A 99 11.91 8.24 4.19
N ALA A 100 11.47 7.01 3.95
CA ALA A 100 10.10 6.69 3.56
C ALA A 100 9.16 6.49 4.76
N ALA A 101 9.61 5.88 5.85
CA ALA A 101 8.76 5.45 6.97
C ALA A 101 7.79 6.54 7.49
N PRO A 102 8.22 7.78 7.76
CA PRO A 102 7.29 8.83 8.20
C PRO A 102 6.21 9.16 7.18
N ASN A 103 6.53 9.05 5.89
CA ASN A 103 5.57 9.28 4.81
C ASN A 103 4.65 8.08 4.60
N ILE A 104 5.11 6.84 4.82
CA ILE A 104 4.26 5.64 4.75
C ILE A 104 3.16 5.74 5.81
N GLU A 105 3.52 6.11 7.04
CA GLU A 105 2.52 6.31 8.11
C GLU A 105 1.56 7.47 7.81
N ARG A 106 2.08 8.61 7.35
CA ARG A 106 1.22 9.77 7.09
C ARG A 106 0.33 9.61 5.87
N GLU A 107 0.86 9.05 4.79
CA GLU A 107 0.19 9.05 3.48
C GLU A 107 -0.51 7.73 3.22
N MET A 108 0.08 6.57 3.55
CA MET A 108 -0.48 5.27 3.16
C MET A 108 -1.45 4.70 4.21
N LEU A 109 -1.07 4.73 5.49
CA LEU A 109 -1.89 4.16 6.57
C LEU A 109 -3.34 4.69 6.58
N PRO A 110 -3.62 6.00 6.37
CA PRO A 110 -4.98 6.51 6.31
C PRO A 110 -5.87 5.83 5.27
N HIS A 111 -5.33 5.43 4.11
CA HIS A 111 -6.10 4.74 3.06
C HIS A 111 -6.60 3.38 3.54
N TYR A 112 -5.72 2.59 4.15
CA TYR A 112 -6.08 1.25 4.60
C TYR A 112 -7.05 1.32 5.78
N LEU A 113 -6.76 2.13 6.79
CA LEU A 113 -7.62 2.26 7.97
C LEU A 113 -9.00 2.84 7.63
N THR A 114 -9.05 3.90 6.82
CA THR A 114 -10.32 4.52 6.44
C THR A 114 -11.10 3.63 5.46
N GLY A 115 -10.41 2.91 4.57
CA GLY A 115 -11.02 1.92 3.69
C GLY A 115 -11.62 0.75 4.47
N TYR A 116 -10.90 0.24 5.46
CA TYR A 116 -11.37 -0.81 6.36
C TYR A 116 -12.64 -0.36 7.10
N ARG A 117 -12.58 0.82 7.74
CA ARG A 117 -13.75 1.41 8.41
C ARG A 117 -14.92 1.58 7.46
N ALA A 118 -14.67 2.09 6.25
CA ALA A 118 -15.72 2.33 5.27
C ALA A 118 -16.40 1.03 4.81
N LEU A 119 -15.65 -0.05 4.59
CA LEU A 119 -16.19 -1.38 4.27
C LEU A 119 -16.96 -1.98 5.44
N ALA A 120 -16.40 -1.91 6.65
CA ALA A 120 -17.02 -2.45 7.87
C ALA A 120 -18.33 -1.74 8.24
N GLN A 121 -18.47 -0.45 7.91
CA GLN A 121 -19.64 0.38 8.21
C GLN A 121 -20.70 0.42 7.10
N LEU A 122 -20.54 -0.35 6.01
CA LEU A 122 -21.60 -0.46 5.00
C LEU A 122 -22.87 -1.07 5.62
N PRO A 123 -24.08 -0.72 5.12
CA PRO A 123 -25.32 -1.36 5.59
C PRO A 123 -25.28 -2.90 5.44
N GLU A 124 -24.65 -3.37 4.38
CA GLU A 124 -24.37 -4.78 4.10
C GLU A 124 -22.90 -4.94 3.71
N PRO A 125 -21.98 -5.13 4.68
CA PRO A 125 -20.57 -5.37 4.38
C PRO A 125 -20.39 -6.67 3.58
N PRO A 126 -19.46 -6.74 2.61
CA PRO A 126 -19.21 -7.97 1.85
C PRO A 126 -18.87 -9.14 2.77
N ALA A 127 -19.54 -10.29 2.58
CA ALA A 127 -19.30 -11.48 3.42
C ALA A 127 -17.84 -11.95 3.38
N GLU A 128 -17.19 -11.83 2.21
CA GLU A 128 -15.77 -12.13 2.03
C GLU A 128 -14.88 -11.20 2.89
N PHE A 129 -15.21 -9.90 3.01
CA PHE A 129 -14.50 -8.97 3.90
C PHE A 129 -14.70 -9.32 5.38
N MET A 130 -15.93 -9.67 5.75
CA MET A 130 -16.26 -10.08 7.13
C MET A 130 -15.59 -11.40 7.51
N ALA A 131 -15.34 -12.30 6.56
CA ALA A 131 -14.61 -13.55 6.81
C ALA A 131 -13.11 -13.34 7.06
N LEU A 132 -12.55 -12.23 6.57
CA LEU A 132 -11.15 -11.86 6.80
C LEU A 132 -10.94 -11.15 8.14
N THR A 133 -11.98 -10.58 8.75
CA THR A 133 -11.86 -9.60 9.83
C THR A 133 -12.68 -9.99 11.07
N ASP A 134 -12.05 -10.03 12.25
CA ASP A 134 -12.76 -10.23 13.53
C ASP A 134 -13.10 -8.87 14.17
N ASN A 135 -14.29 -8.38 13.85
CA ASN A 135 -14.48 -6.97 13.48
C ASN A 135 -14.68 -5.98 14.65
N ALA A 136 -15.05 -6.42 15.86
CA ALA A 136 -15.49 -5.47 16.90
C ALA A 136 -14.34 -4.71 17.58
N ALA A 137 -13.32 -5.41 18.06
CA ALA A 137 -12.17 -4.78 18.72
C ALA A 137 -11.25 -4.08 17.71
N GLY A 138 -11.06 -4.68 16.52
CA GLY A 138 -10.26 -4.11 15.45
C GLY A 138 -10.80 -2.77 14.95
N LEU A 139 -12.12 -2.66 14.76
CA LEU A 139 -12.73 -1.42 14.30
C LEU A 139 -12.56 -0.27 15.30
N ALA A 140 -12.66 -0.54 16.61
CA ALA A 140 -12.46 0.49 17.64
C ALA A 140 -11.02 1.03 17.64
N ALA A 141 -10.02 0.16 17.49
CA ALA A 141 -8.61 0.56 17.38
C ALA A 141 -8.35 1.36 16.09
N VAL A 142 -8.93 0.92 14.96
CA VAL A 142 -8.90 1.65 13.68
C VAL A 142 -9.49 3.06 13.84
N GLU A 143 -10.67 3.18 14.47
CA GLU A 143 -11.33 4.46 14.68
C GLU A 143 -10.52 5.38 15.59
N ALA A 144 -9.90 4.84 16.65
CA ALA A 144 -9.02 5.60 17.53
C ALA A 144 -7.79 6.14 16.78
N LYS A 145 -7.12 5.32 15.95
CA LYS A 145 -5.98 5.77 15.13
C LYS A 145 -6.40 6.83 14.12
N ILE A 146 -7.54 6.67 13.43
CA ILE A 146 -8.05 7.69 12.51
C ILE A 146 -8.30 9.01 13.24
N ALA A 147 -8.91 8.99 14.44
CA ALA A 147 -9.14 10.19 15.22
C ALA A 147 -7.82 10.89 15.62
N GLY A 148 -6.79 10.12 15.99
CA GLY A 148 -5.45 10.64 16.26
C GLY A 148 -4.81 11.30 15.04
N LEU A 149 -4.91 10.65 13.87
CA LEU A 149 -4.40 11.19 12.60
C LEU A 149 -5.13 12.48 12.18
N GLN A 150 -6.45 12.55 12.41
CA GLN A 150 -7.26 13.75 12.18
C GLN A 150 -6.84 14.92 13.08
N ALA A 151 -6.61 14.66 14.37
CA ALA A 151 -6.17 15.67 15.32
C ALA A 151 -4.76 16.22 15.00
N GLY A 152 -3.90 15.42 14.35
CA GLY A 152 -2.57 15.82 13.93
C GLY A 152 -2.51 16.86 12.80
N GLY A 153 -3.63 17.12 12.10
CA GLY A 153 -3.76 18.24 11.15
C GLY A 153 -2.92 18.14 9.86
N GLY A 154 -2.37 16.96 9.54
CA GLY A 154 -1.65 16.72 8.29
C GLY A 154 -2.58 16.68 7.08
N ALA A 155 -2.13 17.26 5.96
CA ALA A 155 -2.78 17.02 4.67
C ALA A 155 -2.55 15.55 4.26
N LEU A 156 -3.59 14.94 3.70
CA LEU A 156 -3.55 13.57 3.19
C LEU A 156 -3.10 13.55 1.72
N GLU A 157 -2.98 12.34 1.17
CA GLU A 157 -2.59 12.11 -0.22
C GLU A 157 -3.37 13.04 -1.17
N GLY A 158 -2.64 13.76 -2.03
CA GLY A 158 -3.22 14.69 -2.99
C GLY A 158 -3.69 16.02 -2.41
N GLY A 159 -3.35 16.33 -1.15
CA GLY A 159 -3.71 17.58 -0.48
C GLY A 159 -5.17 17.65 -0.04
N LEU A 160 -5.85 16.49 0.04
CA LEU A 160 -7.24 16.42 0.49
C LEU A 160 -7.34 16.71 1.99
N ASP A 161 -8.43 17.39 2.38
CA ASP A 161 -8.83 17.42 3.78
C ASP A 161 -9.48 16.08 4.18
N TRP A 162 -9.58 15.84 5.49
CA TRP A 162 -10.13 14.60 6.03
C TRP A 162 -11.60 14.34 5.64
N THR A 163 -12.40 15.38 5.42
CA THR A 163 -13.80 15.23 5.02
C THR A 163 -13.89 14.75 3.59
N GLN A 164 -13.12 15.36 2.69
CA GLN A 164 -13.01 14.95 1.28
C GLN A 164 -12.44 13.54 1.15
N PHE A 165 -11.42 13.23 1.94
CA PHE A 165 -10.80 11.92 1.96
C PHE A 165 -11.77 10.82 2.44
N ASP A 166 -12.46 11.02 3.57
CA ASP A 166 -13.43 10.04 4.08
C ASP A 166 -14.57 9.81 3.07
N ALA A 167 -15.11 10.88 2.47
CA ALA A 167 -16.12 10.77 1.43
C ALA A 167 -15.63 9.93 0.25
N ARG A 168 -14.40 10.17 -0.22
CA ARG A 168 -13.78 9.38 -1.30
C ARG A 168 -13.62 7.91 -0.91
N MET A 169 -13.17 7.61 0.30
CA MET A 169 -12.99 6.24 0.76
C MET A 169 -14.33 5.51 0.92
N ARG A 170 -15.39 6.18 1.38
CA ARG A 170 -16.75 5.62 1.42
C ARG A 170 -17.30 5.32 0.03
N THR A 171 -17.15 6.25 -0.92
CA THR A 171 -17.52 5.99 -2.32
C THR A 171 -16.76 4.79 -2.89
N GLY A 172 -15.46 4.70 -2.63
CA GLY A 172 -14.64 3.57 -3.04
C GLY A 172 -15.11 2.24 -2.43
N ALA A 173 -15.39 2.21 -1.12
CA ALA A 173 -15.90 1.02 -0.44
C ALA A 173 -17.26 0.56 -0.99
N THR A 174 -18.18 1.49 -1.27
CA THR A 174 -19.46 1.16 -1.92
C THR A 174 -19.25 0.57 -3.31
N ALA A 175 -18.35 1.15 -4.12
CA ALA A 175 -18.03 0.64 -5.45
C ALA A 175 -17.39 -0.76 -5.39
N ILE A 176 -16.46 -0.99 -4.45
CA ILE A 176 -15.87 -2.31 -4.22
C ILE A 176 -16.96 -3.33 -3.87
N ALA A 177 -17.83 -3.01 -2.91
CA ALA A 177 -18.91 -3.91 -2.50
C ALA A 177 -19.89 -4.22 -3.65
N ALA A 178 -20.26 -3.21 -4.43
CA ALA A 178 -21.13 -3.37 -5.61
C ALA A 178 -20.48 -4.29 -6.67
N ALA A 179 -19.20 -4.07 -6.99
CA ALA A 179 -18.46 -4.90 -7.95
C ALA A 179 -18.30 -6.37 -7.47
N VAL A 180 -18.10 -6.60 -6.17
CA VAL A 180 -18.10 -7.94 -5.56
C VAL A 180 -19.47 -8.61 -5.68
N ALA A 181 -20.56 -7.83 -5.57
CA ALA A 181 -21.92 -8.30 -5.78
C ALA A 181 -22.30 -8.49 -7.27
N GLY A 182 -21.39 -8.19 -8.20
CA GLY A 182 -21.60 -8.37 -9.65
C GLY A 182 -22.15 -7.15 -10.38
N ASP A 183 -22.11 -5.96 -9.78
CA ASP A 183 -22.49 -4.72 -10.46
C ASP A 183 -21.39 -4.25 -11.43
N GLU A 184 -21.63 -4.41 -12.72
CA GLU A 184 -20.71 -4.00 -13.80
C GLU A 184 -20.54 -2.47 -13.91
N SER A 185 -21.44 -1.68 -13.32
CA SER A 185 -21.36 -0.21 -13.34
C SER A 185 -20.45 0.37 -12.26
N ALA A 186 -19.97 -0.46 -11.33
CA ALA A 186 -19.19 -0.05 -10.17
C ALA A 186 -17.78 0.48 -10.48
N GLY A 187 -17.33 0.39 -11.73
CA GLY A 187 -16.03 0.92 -12.17
C GLY A 187 -14.82 0.05 -11.78
N PHE A 188 -15.06 -1.14 -11.22
CA PHE A 188 -14.09 -2.19 -10.97
C PHE A 188 -14.60 -3.50 -11.58
N THR A 189 -13.69 -4.35 -12.06
CA THR A 189 -14.03 -5.76 -12.23
C THR A 189 -14.21 -6.43 -10.86
N THR A 190 -14.98 -7.51 -10.79
CA THR A 190 -15.14 -8.30 -9.54
C THR A 190 -13.79 -8.76 -8.98
N GLN A 191 -12.84 -9.13 -9.85
CA GLN A 191 -11.51 -9.58 -9.41
C GLN A 191 -10.67 -8.43 -8.83
N GLU A 192 -10.70 -7.25 -9.45
CA GLU A 192 -10.03 -6.05 -8.90
C GLU A 192 -10.64 -5.65 -7.56
N ALA A 193 -11.97 -5.64 -7.45
CA ALA A 193 -12.66 -5.29 -6.21
C ALA A 193 -12.31 -6.25 -5.07
N ARG A 194 -12.32 -7.57 -5.33
CA ARG A 194 -11.87 -8.58 -4.36
C ARG A 194 -10.43 -8.36 -3.93
N ARG A 195 -9.54 -8.07 -4.86
CA ARG A 195 -8.12 -7.81 -4.57
C ARG A 195 -7.94 -6.59 -3.68
N GLN A 196 -8.63 -5.48 -3.99
CA GLN A 196 -8.58 -4.27 -3.17
C GLN A 196 -9.13 -4.50 -1.75
N MET A 197 -10.25 -5.23 -1.65
CA MET A 197 -10.84 -5.61 -0.36
C MET A 197 -9.89 -6.45 0.49
N VAL A 198 -9.22 -7.44 -0.09
CA VAL A 198 -8.20 -8.25 0.59
C VAL A 198 -7.02 -7.39 1.02
N HIS A 199 -6.47 -6.53 0.15
CA HIS A 199 -5.36 -5.65 0.52
C HIS A 199 -5.73 -4.71 1.68
N ILE A 200 -6.94 -4.16 1.68
CA ILE A 200 -7.44 -3.31 2.77
C ILE A 200 -7.50 -4.10 4.09
N ALA A 201 -8.05 -5.31 4.06
CA ALA A 201 -8.13 -6.17 5.22
C ALA A 201 -6.73 -6.56 5.73
N ASP A 202 -5.88 -7.12 4.86
CA ASP A 202 -4.56 -7.66 5.23
C ASP A 202 -3.65 -6.59 5.85
N VAL A 203 -3.51 -5.42 5.21
CA VAL A 203 -2.66 -4.34 5.75
C VAL A 203 -3.20 -3.85 7.10
N THR A 204 -4.52 -3.71 7.24
CA THR A 204 -5.11 -3.26 8.49
C THR A 204 -4.94 -4.29 9.61
N LEU A 205 -5.07 -5.58 9.31
CA LEU A 205 -4.87 -6.66 10.27
C LEU A 205 -3.41 -6.77 10.72
N LEU A 206 -2.46 -6.61 9.80
CA LEU A 206 -1.04 -6.53 10.14
C LEU A 206 -0.76 -5.33 11.05
N TRP A 207 -1.35 -4.17 10.74
CA TRP A 207 -1.20 -2.99 11.59
C TRP A 207 -1.75 -3.25 13.00
N LEU A 208 -2.96 -3.84 13.11
CA LEU A 208 -3.56 -4.20 14.40
C LEU A 208 -2.70 -5.17 15.20
N GLN A 209 -2.06 -6.14 14.53
CA GLN A 209 -1.14 -7.09 15.18
C GLN A 209 0.11 -6.38 15.69
N ASP A 210 0.71 -5.51 14.88
CA ASP A 210 1.90 -4.73 15.26
C ASP A 210 1.58 -3.84 16.48
N GLN A 211 0.42 -3.19 16.53
CA GLN A 211 0.02 -2.38 17.71
C GLN A 211 -0.15 -3.21 18.98
N ALA A 212 -0.59 -4.47 18.87
CA ALA A 212 -0.80 -5.34 20.04
C ALA A 212 0.51 -5.91 20.59
N GLU A 213 1.59 -5.94 19.79
CA GLU A 213 2.92 -6.39 20.22
C GLU A 213 3.70 -5.28 20.95
N ASP A 214 3.31 -4.01 20.76
CA ASP A 214 3.93 -2.83 21.39
C ASP A 214 3.34 -2.49 22.79
N GLU A 215 2.27 -3.17 23.23
CA GLU A 215 1.61 -3.02 24.56
C GLU A 215 2.18 -3.95 25.64
#